data_AF-A0A1C7NP61-F1
#
_entry.id   AF-A0A1C7NP61-F1
#
_cell.length_a   1.000
_cell.length_b   1.000
_cell.length_c   1.000
_cell.angle_alpha   90.00
_cell.angle_beta   90.00
_cell.angle_gamma   90.00
#
_symmetry.space_group_name_H-M   'P 1'
#
loop_
_entity.id
_entity.type
_entity.pdbx_description
1 polymer ?
#
loop_
_entity_poly.entity_id
_entity_poly.type
_entity_poly.pdbx_seq_one_letter_code
_entity_poly.pdbx_strand_id
1 'polypeptide(L)'
;MQLTGTAWFLILAVPRIIYAQTKEANGSSQPVVCDCGFKDESNNIWANIWHADYSVYNSNLRQDSHYMLMDYTVDPKHNNTFSRVFTPNNVRLSADNGIVLSVEKDSNGKYSSASIGTKRDDFLYGTFRAKLKTSNVPGTVAAFFYYRNNTSEIDVEMLSRLNDPYMSYFSVQPQVYESNGQASPLTNNKHPLSYNPTEDYHTYRFDWTPGSVKFYVDDEFVNELTTNIPNSPGRILLNHWTDGNPNFSGGPPTETAELTLSKLNIFFNSSESDNSLQCQHSKSACLVSGKE
;
A
#
# COMPACT_ATOMS: atom_id res chain seq x y z
N MET A 1 5.58 25.41 -49.09
CA MET A 1 4.97 25.02 -47.80
C MET A 1 5.62 23.68 -47.44
N GLN A 2 6.81 23.58 -46.83
CA GLN A 2 7.26 24.08 -45.51
C GLN A 2 6.26 23.66 -44.41
N LEU A 3 6.59 22.87 -43.38
CA LEU A 3 7.82 22.80 -42.59
C LEU A 3 8.18 21.38 -42.11
N THR A 4 9.47 21.11 -42.08
CA THR A 4 10.18 20.14 -41.23
C THR A 4 10.18 20.59 -39.77
N GLY A 5 10.04 19.69 -38.81
CA GLY A 5 10.22 20.02 -37.38
C GLY A 5 10.21 18.80 -36.46
N THR A 6 11.40 18.34 -36.09
CA THR A 6 11.65 17.51 -34.91
C THR A 6 11.39 18.32 -33.65
N ALA A 7 10.36 17.96 -32.87
CA ALA A 7 10.16 18.49 -31.53
C ALA A 7 10.94 17.63 -30.53
N TRP A 8 12.09 18.13 -30.11
CA TRP A 8 12.78 17.66 -28.92
C TRP A 8 12.01 18.18 -27.70
N PHE A 9 11.40 17.28 -26.93
CA PHE A 9 11.02 17.62 -25.56
C PHE A 9 12.16 17.25 -24.63
N LEU A 10 12.69 18.27 -23.96
CA LEU A 10 13.64 18.13 -22.86
C LEU A 10 13.01 17.22 -21.79
N ILE A 11 13.50 15.99 -21.69
CA ILE A 11 13.27 15.13 -20.54
C ILE A 11 14.16 15.68 -19.43
N LEU A 12 13.63 16.63 -18.65
CA LEU A 12 14.20 16.91 -17.33
C LEU A 12 13.78 15.77 -16.41
N ALA A 13 14.76 14.92 -16.14
CA ALA A 13 14.72 13.87 -15.14
C ALA A 13 14.42 14.45 -13.75
N VAL A 14 13.16 14.35 -13.35
CA VAL A 14 12.70 14.27 -11.96
C VAL A 14 11.40 13.45 -12.06
N PRO A 15 11.15 12.42 -11.24
CA PRO A 15 9.83 11.81 -11.23
C PRO A 15 8.92 12.85 -10.61
N ARG A 16 8.27 13.65 -11.46
CA ARG A 16 7.15 14.48 -11.05
C ARG A 16 6.13 13.51 -10.48
N ILE A 17 5.73 13.75 -9.24
CA ILE A 17 4.42 13.41 -8.70
C ILE A 17 3.45 13.46 -9.89
N ILE A 18 2.95 12.29 -10.28
CA ILE A 18 2.09 12.18 -11.45
C ILE A 18 0.83 12.97 -11.08
N TYR A 19 0.69 14.16 -11.65
CA TYR A 19 -0.64 14.71 -11.90
C TYR A 19 -1.35 13.62 -12.66
N ALA A 20 -2.30 12.95 -12.02
CA ALA A 20 -3.14 11.97 -12.69
C ALA A 20 -3.73 12.66 -13.91
N GLN A 21 -3.21 12.35 -15.10
CA GLN A 21 -3.97 12.52 -16.31
C GLN A 21 -5.03 11.43 -16.23
N THR A 22 -6.15 11.75 -15.60
CA THR A 22 -7.34 10.92 -15.68
C THR A 22 -7.72 10.82 -17.14
N LYS A 23 -8.06 9.60 -17.59
CA LYS A 23 -8.49 9.38 -18.98
C LYS A 23 -9.63 10.33 -19.30
N GLU A 24 -9.53 10.93 -20.48
CA GLU A 24 -10.47 11.89 -21.05
C GLU A 24 -11.92 11.42 -20.91
N ALA A 25 -12.71 12.11 -20.09
CA ALA A 25 -14.14 12.16 -20.29
C ALA A 25 -14.43 13.34 -21.23
N ASN A 26 -14.80 13.03 -22.47
CA ASN A 26 -15.27 13.96 -23.50
C ASN A 26 -14.31 15.07 -23.95
N GLY A 27 -13.48 14.77 -24.96
CA GLY A 27 -13.18 15.70 -26.07
C GLY A 27 -12.57 17.08 -25.74
N SER A 28 -12.03 17.27 -24.54
CA SER A 28 -11.41 18.51 -24.08
C SER A 28 -9.91 18.30 -23.93
N SER A 29 -9.12 18.99 -24.75
CA SER A 29 -7.65 18.92 -24.77
C SER A 29 -6.97 19.68 -23.62
N GLN A 30 -7.71 20.06 -22.58
CA GLN A 30 -7.18 20.83 -21.45
C GLN A 30 -6.84 19.89 -20.29
N PRO A 31 -5.64 20.02 -19.68
CA PRO A 31 -5.24 19.20 -18.55
C PRO A 31 -6.16 19.45 -17.35
N VAL A 32 -6.54 18.37 -16.65
CA VAL A 32 -7.27 18.46 -15.38
C VAL A 32 -6.33 19.06 -14.33
N VAL A 33 -6.76 20.17 -13.71
CA VAL A 33 -6.06 20.81 -12.60
C VAL A 33 -6.83 20.50 -11.32
N CYS A 34 -6.14 20.09 -10.26
CA CYS A 34 -6.73 19.72 -8.96
C CYS A 34 -6.19 20.60 -7.83
N ASP A 35 -6.07 21.89 -8.08
CA ASP A 35 -5.53 22.88 -7.13
C ASP A 35 -6.52 23.29 -6.03
N CYS A 36 -7.74 22.77 -6.08
CA CYS A 36 -8.70 22.72 -4.96
C CYS A 36 -8.63 21.42 -4.15
N GLY A 37 -7.60 20.60 -4.36
CA GLY A 37 -7.43 19.34 -3.64
C GLY A 37 -8.24 18.18 -4.20
N PHE A 38 -8.24 17.08 -3.45
CA PHE A 38 -8.77 15.78 -3.84
C PHE A 38 -9.86 15.37 -2.87
N LYS A 39 -11.09 15.28 -3.35
CA LYS A 39 -12.26 14.95 -2.55
C LYS A 39 -12.56 13.46 -2.61
N ASP A 40 -12.48 12.80 -1.46
CA ASP A 40 -12.80 11.39 -1.32
C ASP A 40 -14.31 11.12 -1.20
N GLU A 41 -14.65 9.85 -1.15
CA GLU A 41 -16.02 9.32 -1.07
C GLU A 41 -16.72 9.66 0.25
N SER A 42 -15.95 9.99 1.29
CA SER A 42 -16.44 10.49 2.58
C SER A 42 -16.56 12.02 2.62
N ASN A 43 -16.32 12.70 1.50
CA ASN A 43 -16.27 14.16 1.35
C ASN A 43 -15.12 14.86 2.06
N ASN A 44 -14.09 14.15 2.53
CA ASN A 44 -12.86 14.80 2.98
C ASN A 44 -12.12 15.38 1.78
N ILE A 45 -11.38 16.46 1.99
CA ILE A 45 -10.54 17.08 0.97
C ILE A 45 -9.08 16.97 1.40
N TRP A 46 -8.27 16.39 0.54
CA TRP A 46 -6.85 16.17 0.73
C TRP A 46 -6.02 17.09 -0.15
N ALA A 47 -4.92 17.63 0.37
CA ALA A 47 -4.10 18.59 -0.35
C ALA A 47 -3.08 17.94 -1.29
N ASN A 48 -2.64 16.72 -0.99
CA ASN A 48 -1.56 16.04 -1.70
C ASN A 48 -2.03 14.73 -2.34
N ILE A 49 -1.30 14.31 -3.36
CA ILE A 49 -1.52 13.04 -4.08
C ILE A 49 -0.19 12.29 -4.21
N TRP A 50 -0.25 10.99 -3.97
CA TRP A 50 0.70 10.00 -4.46
C TRP A 50 -0.07 9.09 -5.42
N HIS A 51 0.21 9.20 -6.71
CA HIS A 51 -0.39 8.32 -7.72
C HIS A 51 0.72 7.55 -8.42
N ALA A 52 0.70 6.23 -8.25
CA ALA A 52 1.65 5.34 -8.89
C ALA A 52 0.89 4.20 -9.57
N ASP A 53 0.93 4.19 -10.91
CA ASP A 53 0.51 3.06 -11.73
C ASP A 53 1.74 2.28 -12.17
N TYR A 54 1.97 1.12 -11.56
CA TYR A 54 3.14 0.31 -11.84
C TYR A 54 2.99 -0.53 -13.12
N SER A 55 1.84 -0.45 -13.80
CA SER A 55 1.67 -1.11 -15.10
C SER A 55 2.34 -0.39 -16.27
N VAL A 56 2.71 0.87 -16.06
CA VAL A 56 3.47 1.67 -17.02
C VAL A 56 4.84 2.08 -16.48
N TYR A 57 5.20 1.59 -15.29
CA TYR A 57 6.46 1.92 -14.63
C TYR A 57 7.62 1.11 -15.24
N ASN A 58 8.62 1.83 -15.76
CA ASN A 58 9.78 1.25 -16.44
C ASN A 58 11.13 1.74 -15.89
N SER A 59 11.11 2.41 -14.73
CA SER A 59 12.30 2.93 -14.06
C SER A 59 12.99 1.86 -13.20
N ASN A 60 14.25 2.10 -12.82
CA ASN A 60 14.97 1.21 -11.92
C ASN A 60 14.57 1.47 -10.46
N LEU A 61 13.78 0.58 -9.86
CA LEU A 61 13.32 0.68 -8.46
C LEU A 61 14.46 0.90 -7.46
N ARG A 62 15.64 0.32 -7.69
CA ARG A 62 16.80 0.44 -6.77
C ARG A 62 17.39 1.85 -6.76
N GLN A 63 17.16 2.61 -7.82
CA GLN A 63 17.66 3.98 -7.98
C GLN A 63 16.54 5.02 -7.87
N ASP A 64 15.29 4.58 -7.68
CA ASP A 64 14.15 5.49 -7.59
C ASP A 64 14.27 6.38 -6.33
N SER A 65 14.07 7.68 -6.52
CA SER A 65 14.15 8.68 -5.44
C SER A 65 12.97 8.61 -4.48
N HIS A 66 11.89 7.92 -4.82
CA HIS A 66 10.64 7.85 -4.06
C HIS A 66 10.53 6.59 -3.20
N TYR A 67 11.23 5.52 -3.59
CA TYR A 67 11.12 4.22 -2.92
C TYR A 67 12.41 3.81 -2.22
N MET A 68 12.24 3.03 -1.15
CA MET A 68 13.30 2.31 -0.47
C MET A 68 12.99 0.82 -0.53
N LEU A 69 13.96 0.03 -0.98
CA LEU A 69 13.94 -1.42 -0.85
C LEU A 69 14.64 -1.77 0.44
N MET A 70 13.98 -2.55 1.29
CA MET A 70 14.47 -2.82 2.63
C MET A 70 15.52 -3.92 2.64
N ASP A 71 16.55 -3.73 3.45
CA ASP A 71 17.63 -4.69 3.70
C ASP A 71 17.89 -4.78 5.21
N TYR A 72 17.09 -5.59 5.90
CA TYR A 72 17.21 -5.80 7.35
C TYR A 72 16.59 -7.12 7.77
N THR A 73 16.96 -7.57 8.98
CA THR A 73 16.39 -8.78 9.60
C THR A 73 15.59 -8.40 10.83
N VAL A 74 14.40 -8.97 10.98
CA VAL A 74 13.64 -8.95 12.23
C VAL A 74 13.76 -10.29 12.91
N ASP A 75 14.19 -10.28 14.16
CA ASP A 75 14.33 -11.49 14.97
C ASP A 75 12.98 -12.18 15.22
N PRO A 76 12.99 -13.50 15.47
CA PRO A 76 11.78 -14.26 15.72
C PRO A 76 11.06 -13.74 16.97
N LYS A 77 9.75 -13.49 16.86
CA LYS A 77 8.92 -13.02 17.99
C LYS A 77 8.52 -14.16 18.92
N HIS A 78 8.47 -15.39 18.42
CA HIS A 78 7.99 -16.56 19.15
C HIS A 78 8.99 -17.72 19.09
N ASN A 79 8.96 -18.60 20.09
CA ASN A 79 9.77 -19.82 20.06
C ASN A 79 9.42 -20.66 18.83
N ASN A 80 10.44 -21.27 18.21
CA ASN A 80 10.31 -22.10 17.01
C ASN A 80 9.77 -21.37 15.77
N THR A 81 9.92 -20.04 15.70
CA THR A 81 9.68 -19.24 14.50
C THR A 81 11.00 -18.78 13.88
N PHE A 82 10.97 -18.37 12.61
CA PHE A 82 12.15 -17.93 11.85
C PHE A 82 12.26 -16.41 11.84
N SER A 83 13.48 -15.90 11.65
CA SER A 83 13.69 -14.47 11.42
C SER A 83 13.09 -14.06 10.09
N ARG A 84 12.53 -12.85 10.04
CA ARG A 84 12.07 -12.22 8.79
C ARG A 84 13.25 -11.49 8.16
N VAL A 85 13.85 -12.09 7.14
CA VAL A 85 15.01 -11.53 6.43
C VAL A 85 14.54 -10.77 5.20
N PHE A 86 14.42 -9.45 5.28
CA PHE A 86 14.04 -8.61 4.15
C PHE A 86 15.27 -8.29 3.29
N THR A 87 15.18 -8.56 1.99
CA THR A 87 16.26 -8.27 1.05
C THR A 87 15.74 -7.55 -0.19
N PRO A 88 16.47 -6.55 -0.73
CA PRO A 88 16.11 -5.88 -1.98
C PRO A 88 16.07 -6.82 -3.19
N ASN A 89 16.73 -7.98 -3.12
CA ASN A 89 16.75 -8.97 -4.20
C ASN A 89 15.39 -9.62 -4.45
N ASN A 90 14.51 -9.63 -3.45
CA ASN A 90 13.17 -10.18 -3.56
C ASN A 90 12.13 -9.14 -4.01
N VAL A 91 12.57 -7.94 -4.42
CA VAL A 91 11.70 -6.93 -5.01
C VAL A 91 12.10 -6.73 -6.47
N ARG A 92 11.15 -6.95 -7.38
CA ARG A 92 11.36 -6.82 -8.83
C ARG A 92 10.16 -6.20 -9.52
N LEU A 93 10.36 -5.74 -10.75
CA LEU A 93 9.25 -5.45 -11.66
C LEU A 93 8.73 -6.76 -12.27
N SER A 94 7.41 -6.89 -12.39
CA SER A 94 6.77 -7.99 -13.10
C SER A 94 6.95 -7.84 -14.60
N ALA A 95 7.03 -8.97 -15.32
CA ALA A 95 6.88 -8.97 -16.78
C ALA A 95 5.43 -8.62 -17.18
N ASP A 96 4.47 -8.97 -16.34
CA ASP A 96 3.03 -8.74 -16.53
C ASP A 96 2.54 -7.48 -15.80
N ASN A 97 3.41 -6.48 -15.65
CA ASN A 97 3.13 -5.18 -15.03
C ASN A 97 2.95 -5.21 -13.49
N GLY A 98 3.61 -4.29 -12.78
CA GLY A 98 3.56 -4.20 -11.31
C GLY A 98 4.89 -4.42 -10.59
N ILE A 99 4.91 -4.18 -9.29
CA ILE A 99 6.02 -4.52 -8.39
C ILE A 99 5.71 -5.85 -7.71
N VAL A 100 6.63 -6.82 -7.83
CA VAL A 100 6.54 -8.13 -7.17
C VAL A 100 7.43 -8.15 -5.94
N LEU A 101 6.86 -8.65 -4.84
CA LEU A 101 7.52 -8.93 -3.59
C LEU A 101 7.49 -10.45 -3.35
N SER A 102 8.67 -11.08 -3.34
CA SER A 102 8.79 -12.54 -3.26
C SER A 102 9.23 -13.03 -1.87
N VAL A 103 8.66 -14.15 -1.42
CA VAL A 103 9.19 -14.94 -0.32
C VAL A 103 9.79 -16.20 -0.92
N GLU A 104 11.07 -16.43 -0.68
CA GLU A 104 11.85 -17.48 -1.33
C GLU A 104 12.60 -18.33 -0.31
N LYS A 105 12.85 -19.59 -0.68
CA LYS A 105 13.69 -20.52 0.07
C LYS A 105 15.00 -20.75 -0.68
N ASP A 106 16.13 -20.51 -0.03
CA ASP A 106 17.44 -20.79 -0.62
C ASP A 106 17.81 -22.29 -0.55
N SER A 107 18.92 -22.65 -1.21
CA SER A 107 19.45 -24.03 -1.22
C SER A 107 19.88 -24.56 0.16
N ASN A 108 20.11 -23.68 1.14
CA ASN A 108 20.42 -24.03 2.52
C ASN A 108 19.17 -24.14 3.40
N GLY A 109 17.98 -23.97 2.82
CA GLY A 109 16.71 -24.01 3.51
C GLY A 109 16.38 -22.76 4.32
N LYS A 110 17.09 -21.65 4.11
CA LYS A 110 16.79 -20.35 4.72
C LYS A 110 15.75 -19.61 3.89
N TYR A 111 14.89 -18.87 4.58
CA TYR A 111 13.84 -18.08 3.96
C TYR A 111 14.24 -16.60 3.88
N SER A 112 13.88 -15.97 2.78
CA SER A 112 14.02 -14.53 2.56
C SER A 112 12.67 -13.93 2.19
N SER A 113 12.49 -12.66 2.51
CA SER A 113 11.26 -11.89 2.40
C SER A 113 11.53 -10.58 1.65
N ALA A 114 10.46 -9.89 1.29
CA ALA A 114 10.52 -8.67 0.51
C ALA A 114 9.83 -7.52 1.24
N SER A 115 10.40 -6.32 1.13
CA SER A 115 9.77 -5.10 1.62
C SER A 115 10.18 -3.89 0.78
N ILE A 116 9.19 -3.07 0.46
CA ILE A 116 9.33 -1.79 -0.22
C ILE A 116 8.57 -0.72 0.56
N GLY A 117 9.12 0.49 0.61
CA GLY A 117 8.53 1.60 1.33
C GLY A 117 8.70 2.94 0.62
N THR A 118 7.92 3.92 1.06
CA THR A 118 8.14 5.32 0.67
C THR A 118 9.38 5.88 1.35
N LYS A 119 10.20 6.64 0.61
CA LYS A 119 11.29 7.46 1.17
C LYS A 119 10.78 8.66 1.95
N ARG A 120 9.61 9.17 1.59
CA ARG A 120 8.84 10.15 2.37
C ARG A 120 8.17 9.49 3.57
N ASP A 121 8.14 10.21 4.68
CA ASP A 121 7.56 9.82 5.97
C ASP A 121 6.66 10.89 6.58
N ASP A 122 6.16 11.76 5.74
CA ASP A 122 5.36 12.91 6.11
C ASP A 122 3.86 12.71 5.86
N PHE A 123 3.43 11.47 5.60
CA PHE A 123 2.02 11.13 5.40
C PHE A 123 1.25 11.28 6.72
N LEU A 124 0.28 12.19 6.76
CA LEU A 124 -0.55 12.45 7.95
C LEU A 124 -2.02 12.60 7.53
N TYR A 125 -2.83 11.59 7.87
CA TYR A 125 -4.23 11.49 7.45
C TYR A 125 -4.41 11.42 5.93
N GLY A 126 -5.47 10.75 5.48
CA GLY A 126 -5.70 10.55 4.06
C GLY A 126 -6.52 9.31 3.78
N THR A 127 -6.68 9.03 2.50
CA THR A 127 -7.19 7.75 1.97
C THR A 127 -6.06 7.06 1.23
N PHE A 128 -5.73 5.84 1.66
CA PHE A 128 -4.55 5.08 1.25
C PHE A 128 -5.02 3.78 0.59
N ARG A 129 -4.61 3.55 -0.66
CA ARG A 129 -5.16 2.47 -1.51
C ARG A 129 -4.04 1.72 -2.21
N ALA A 130 -3.96 0.42 -1.96
CA ALA A 130 -3.05 -0.47 -2.65
C ALA A 130 -3.85 -1.51 -3.45
N LYS A 131 -3.55 -1.63 -4.74
CA LYS A 131 -4.16 -2.64 -5.60
C LYS A 131 -3.25 -3.86 -5.72
N LEU A 132 -3.63 -4.93 -5.05
CA LEU A 132 -2.78 -6.10 -4.76
C LEU A 132 -3.37 -7.37 -5.35
N LYS A 133 -2.50 -8.27 -5.80
CA LYS A 133 -2.82 -9.69 -6.03
C LYS A 133 -1.96 -10.53 -5.10
N THR A 134 -2.61 -11.32 -4.25
CA THR A 134 -1.95 -12.10 -3.19
C THR A 134 -1.43 -13.45 -3.67
N SER A 135 -0.53 -14.05 -2.90
CA SER A 135 0.03 -15.37 -3.20
C SER A 135 -0.97 -16.48 -2.94
N ASN A 136 -1.08 -17.43 -3.87
CA ASN A 136 -1.78 -18.70 -3.65
C ASN A 136 -0.93 -19.76 -2.92
N VAL A 137 0.37 -19.49 -2.72
CA VAL A 137 1.28 -20.35 -1.96
C VAL A 137 1.09 -20.09 -0.46
N PRO A 138 0.62 -21.07 0.33
CA PRO A 138 0.41 -20.92 1.77
C PRO A 138 1.71 -20.64 2.52
N GLY A 139 1.61 -19.98 3.66
CA GLY A 139 2.73 -19.83 4.59
C GLY A 139 3.35 -18.45 4.67
N THR A 140 2.69 -17.43 4.14
CA THR A 140 3.18 -16.06 4.07
C THR A 140 2.12 -15.06 4.51
N VAL A 141 2.58 -13.83 4.77
CA VAL A 141 1.77 -12.67 5.08
C VAL A 141 2.11 -11.57 4.09
N ALA A 142 1.10 -11.12 3.36
CA ALA A 142 1.14 -9.87 2.60
C ALA A 142 0.64 -8.74 3.50
N ALA A 143 1.37 -7.63 3.58
CA ALA A 143 1.01 -6.49 4.41
C ALA A 143 1.14 -5.18 3.65
N PHE A 144 0.11 -4.34 3.70
CA PHE A 144 0.10 -2.94 3.29
C PHE A 144 -0.23 -2.09 4.51
N PHE A 145 0.67 -1.18 4.88
CA PHE A 145 0.54 -0.54 6.19
C PHE A 145 1.16 0.85 6.23
N TYR A 146 0.61 1.66 7.13
CA TYR A 146 1.23 2.89 7.59
C TYR A 146 2.11 2.57 8.80
N TYR A 147 3.32 3.12 8.85
CA TYR A 147 4.26 2.90 9.95
C TYR A 147 5.03 4.16 10.31
N ARG A 148 5.04 4.49 11.61
CA ARG A 148 5.99 5.43 12.20
C ARG A 148 6.90 4.73 13.19
N ASN A 149 6.32 3.89 14.06
CA ASN A 149 7.00 3.09 15.07
C ASN A 149 6.05 2.03 15.66
N ASN A 150 6.55 1.19 16.57
CA ASN A 150 5.80 0.07 17.17
C ASN A 150 4.55 0.47 17.98
N THR A 151 4.30 1.76 18.20
CA THR A 151 3.09 2.26 18.88
C THR A 151 2.24 3.14 17.97
N SER A 152 2.52 3.16 16.67
CA SER A 152 1.87 4.03 15.70
C SER A 152 1.95 3.39 14.31
N GLU A 153 0.96 2.52 14.05
CA GLU A 153 0.89 1.68 12.85
C GLU A 153 -0.57 1.35 12.53
N ILE A 154 -0.89 1.25 11.23
CA ILE A 154 -2.19 0.84 10.69
C ILE A 154 -1.91 -0.27 9.70
N ASP A 155 -2.47 -1.45 9.91
CA ASP A 155 -2.17 -2.65 9.14
C ASP A 155 -3.35 -3.09 8.29
N VAL A 156 -3.06 -3.50 7.05
CA VAL A 156 -3.89 -4.36 6.22
C VAL A 156 -3.07 -5.60 5.85
N GLU A 157 -3.46 -6.76 6.37
CA GLU A 157 -2.71 -8.01 6.21
C GLU A 157 -3.57 -9.15 5.63
N MET A 158 -2.98 -9.96 4.75
CA MET A 158 -3.61 -11.14 4.18
C MET A 158 -2.70 -12.35 4.41
N LEU A 159 -3.26 -13.40 4.98
CA LEU A 159 -2.55 -14.62 5.36
C LEU A 159 -2.81 -15.69 4.31
N SER A 160 -1.80 -16.07 3.52
CA SER A 160 -1.97 -17.03 2.42
C SER A 160 -2.31 -18.45 2.88
N ARG A 161 -2.15 -18.75 4.18
CA ARG A 161 -2.59 -20.02 4.78
C ARG A 161 -4.12 -20.16 4.89
N LEU A 162 -4.89 -19.07 4.74
CA LEU A 162 -6.34 -19.05 4.90
C LEU A 162 -7.00 -18.89 3.53
N ASN A 163 -7.74 -19.91 3.10
CA ASN A 163 -8.39 -19.95 1.78
C ASN A 163 -9.82 -20.52 1.79
N ASP A 164 -10.34 -20.92 2.94
CA ASP A 164 -11.74 -21.37 3.11
C ASP A 164 -12.34 -20.82 4.42
N PRO A 165 -12.79 -19.56 4.44
CA PRO A 165 -12.63 -18.56 3.37
C PRO A 165 -11.24 -17.92 3.39
N TYR A 166 -10.91 -17.20 2.31
CA TYR A 166 -9.82 -16.23 2.35
C TYR A 166 -10.12 -15.11 3.36
N MET A 167 -9.09 -14.58 4.02
CA MET A 167 -9.26 -13.62 5.12
C MET A 167 -8.31 -12.43 4.97
N SER A 168 -8.85 -11.23 5.24
CA SER A 168 -8.07 -10.01 5.47
C SER A 168 -8.13 -9.62 6.94
N TYR A 169 -7.03 -9.08 7.44
CA TYR A 169 -6.82 -8.64 8.82
C TYR A 169 -6.56 -7.15 8.80
N PHE A 170 -7.22 -6.43 9.70
CA PHE A 170 -7.09 -4.99 9.84
C PHE A 170 -6.74 -4.67 11.29
N SER A 171 -5.70 -3.91 11.53
CA SER A 171 -5.34 -3.52 12.89
C SER A 171 -4.76 -2.12 13.00
N VAL A 172 -4.78 -1.61 14.23
CA VAL A 172 -4.06 -0.42 14.65
C VAL A 172 -3.22 -0.76 15.87
N GLN A 173 -1.97 -0.29 15.89
CA GLN A 173 -1.04 -0.56 16.99
C GLN A 173 -0.95 0.64 17.94
N PRO A 174 -0.81 0.42 19.26
CA PRO A 174 -0.67 -0.89 19.91
C PRO A 174 -1.97 -1.70 19.95
N GLN A 175 -1.88 -3.00 19.65
CA GLN A 175 -3.01 -3.90 19.78
C GLN A 175 -3.46 -4.07 21.24
N VAL A 176 -4.76 -3.96 21.46
CA VAL A 176 -5.44 -4.32 22.71
C VAL A 176 -5.75 -5.82 22.69
N TYR A 177 -5.57 -6.47 23.83
CA TYR A 177 -5.89 -7.88 24.01
C TYR A 177 -6.98 -8.06 25.05
N GLU A 178 -7.88 -9.00 24.77
CA GLU A 178 -8.88 -9.47 25.73
C GLU A 178 -8.22 -10.32 26.83
N SER A 179 -8.96 -10.58 27.91
CA SER A 179 -8.46 -11.39 29.05
C SER A 179 -8.05 -12.81 28.68
N ASN A 180 -8.58 -13.35 27.57
CA ASN A 180 -8.22 -14.66 27.02
C ASN A 180 -7.00 -14.62 26.07
N GLY A 181 -6.34 -13.46 25.93
CA GLY A 181 -5.17 -13.27 25.08
C GLY A 181 -5.47 -13.10 23.59
N GLN A 182 -6.74 -13.08 23.17
CA GLN A 182 -7.11 -12.79 21.79
C GLN A 182 -7.02 -11.28 21.50
N ALA A 183 -6.75 -10.94 20.24
CA ALA A 183 -6.82 -9.56 19.79
C ALA A 183 -8.24 -8.99 20.01
N SER A 184 -8.32 -7.83 20.64
CA SER A 184 -9.60 -7.17 20.92
C SER A 184 -10.16 -6.51 19.65
N PRO A 185 -11.50 -6.55 19.44
CA PRO A 185 -12.15 -5.84 18.34
C PRO A 185 -11.95 -4.32 18.39
N LEU A 186 -11.47 -3.76 19.51
CA LEU A 186 -11.15 -2.35 19.66
C LEU A 186 -10.02 -1.88 18.72
N THR A 187 -9.07 -2.78 18.40
CA THR A 187 -7.88 -2.46 17.59
C THR A 187 -7.59 -3.49 16.51
N ASN A 188 -8.42 -4.51 16.34
CA ASN A 188 -8.23 -5.58 15.37
C ASN A 188 -9.56 -6.01 14.76
N ASN A 189 -9.57 -6.36 13.48
CA ASN A 189 -10.70 -6.96 12.80
C ASN A 189 -10.22 -8.03 11.82
N LYS A 190 -11.02 -9.09 11.66
CA LYS A 190 -10.81 -10.12 10.64
C LYS A 190 -12.03 -10.14 9.74
N HIS A 191 -11.81 -10.11 8.44
CA HIS A 191 -12.87 -10.04 7.44
C HIS A 191 -12.72 -11.17 6.42
N PRO A 192 -13.73 -12.04 6.25
CA PRO A 192 -13.74 -13.03 5.19
C PRO A 192 -13.97 -12.36 3.84
N LEU A 193 -13.24 -12.81 2.82
CA LEU A 193 -13.42 -12.38 1.44
C LEU A 193 -14.41 -13.32 0.73
N SER A 194 -15.27 -12.75 -0.11
CA SER A 194 -16.25 -13.48 -0.92
C SER A 194 -15.69 -13.99 -2.26
N TYR A 195 -14.39 -13.81 -2.49
CA TYR A 195 -13.68 -14.11 -3.72
C TYR A 195 -12.28 -14.65 -3.42
N ASN A 196 -11.59 -15.13 -4.46
CA ASN A 196 -10.20 -15.58 -4.37
C ASN A 196 -9.23 -14.42 -4.67
N PRO A 197 -8.53 -13.85 -3.66
CA PRO A 197 -7.63 -12.70 -3.85
C PRO A 197 -6.30 -13.06 -4.53
N THR A 198 -6.15 -14.32 -4.96
CA THR A 198 -4.96 -14.82 -5.65
C THR A 198 -5.15 -14.88 -7.18
N GLU A 199 -6.40 -14.84 -7.64
CA GLU A 199 -6.75 -14.92 -9.06
C GLU A 199 -6.71 -13.55 -9.73
N ASP A 200 -7.15 -12.51 -9.01
CA ASP A 200 -7.27 -11.14 -9.54
C ASP A 200 -6.69 -10.08 -8.59
N TYR A 201 -6.58 -8.85 -9.11
CA TYR A 201 -6.17 -7.70 -8.33
C TYR A 201 -7.36 -7.07 -7.59
N HIS A 202 -7.20 -6.88 -6.29
CA HIS A 202 -8.18 -6.25 -5.41
C HIS A 202 -7.61 -5.00 -4.75
N THR A 203 -8.47 -4.02 -4.48
CA THR A 203 -8.08 -2.76 -3.84
C THR A 203 -8.28 -2.88 -2.33
N TYR A 204 -7.19 -2.78 -1.59
CA TYR A 204 -7.19 -2.70 -0.13
C TYR A 204 -6.98 -1.25 0.28
N ARG A 205 -7.88 -0.74 1.13
CA ARG A 205 -7.91 0.67 1.47
C ARG A 205 -8.12 0.92 2.95
N PHE A 206 -7.45 1.94 3.45
CA PHE A 206 -7.81 2.56 4.73
C PHE A 206 -7.94 4.08 4.59
N ASP A 207 -8.99 4.62 5.20
CA ASP A 207 -9.22 6.05 5.36
C ASP A 207 -8.88 6.43 6.78
N TRP A 208 -7.83 7.24 6.93
CA TRP A 208 -7.29 7.66 8.22
C TRP A 208 -7.58 9.13 8.44
N THR A 209 -8.35 9.41 9.49
CA THR A 209 -8.72 10.76 9.94
C THR A 209 -8.39 10.91 11.42
N PRO A 210 -8.41 12.14 11.99
CA PRO A 210 -8.26 12.32 13.42
C PRO A 210 -9.28 11.47 14.21
N GLY A 211 -8.78 10.49 14.97
CA GLY A 211 -9.58 9.64 15.86
C GLY A 211 -10.30 8.46 15.20
N SER A 212 -10.13 8.23 13.89
CA SER A 212 -10.76 7.08 13.21
C SER A 212 -9.94 6.56 12.04
N VAL A 213 -9.90 5.24 11.90
CA VAL A 213 -9.46 4.54 10.69
C VAL A 213 -10.58 3.64 10.19
N LYS A 214 -11.02 3.87 8.96
CA LYS A 214 -12.01 3.03 8.27
C LYS A 214 -11.34 2.17 7.23
N PHE A 215 -11.67 0.90 7.19
CA PHE A 215 -11.09 -0.07 6.26
C PHE A 215 -12.09 -0.46 5.19
N TYR A 216 -11.57 -0.70 3.99
CA TYR A 216 -12.35 -1.05 2.82
C TYR A 216 -11.62 -2.09 2.00
N VAL A 217 -12.40 -2.92 1.31
CA VAL A 217 -11.93 -3.88 0.32
C VAL A 217 -12.82 -3.74 -0.90
N ASP A 218 -12.23 -3.45 -2.06
CA ASP A 218 -12.94 -3.15 -3.32
C ASP A 218 -14.06 -2.12 -3.16
N ASP A 219 -13.76 -1.03 -2.43
CA ASP A 219 -14.67 0.06 -2.07
C ASP A 219 -15.83 -0.31 -1.13
N GLU A 220 -15.94 -1.57 -0.72
CA GLU A 220 -16.90 -2.01 0.29
C GLU A 220 -16.36 -1.73 1.69
N PHE A 221 -17.18 -1.09 2.54
CA PHE A 221 -16.82 -0.81 3.93
C PHE A 221 -16.71 -2.12 4.73
N VAL A 222 -15.59 -2.29 5.42
CA VAL A 222 -15.34 -3.47 6.24
C VAL A 222 -15.53 -3.18 7.72
N ASN A 223 -14.80 -2.19 8.25
CA ASN A 223 -14.80 -1.88 9.68
C ASN A 223 -14.29 -0.47 9.95
N GLU A 224 -14.62 0.06 11.13
CA GLU A 224 -14.07 1.30 11.67
C GLU A 224 -13.41 1.01 13.03
N LEU A 225 -12.16 1.47 13.20
CA LEU A 225 -11.45 1.44 14.46
C LEU A 225 -11.26 2.87 14.96
N THR A 226 -11.46 3.07 16.27
CA THR A 226 -11.35 4.39 16.94
C THR A 226 -10.45 4.38 18.16
N THR A 227 -9.85 3.23 18.50
CA THR A 227 -8.93 3.08 19.63
C THR A 227 -7.48 3.11 19.14
N ASN A 228 -6.58 3.78 19.86
CA ASN A 228 -5.14 3.86 19.54
C ASN A 228 -4.82 4.40 18.14
N ILE A 229 -5.68 5.27 17.59
CA ILE A 229 -5.51 5.79 16.24
C ILE A 229 -4.25 6.67 16.15
N PRO A 230 -3.32 6.38 15.21
CA PRO A 230 -2.16 7.22 14.97
C PRO A 230 -2.53 8.69 14.70
N ASN A 231 -1.66 9.60 15.13
CA ASN A 231 -1.87 11.05 15.01
C ASN A 231 -0.59 11.83 14.65
N SER A 232 0.45 11.12 14.22
CA SER A 232 1.75 11.68 13.85
C SER A 232 2.08 11.24 12.42
N PRO A 233 2.94 11.95 11.68
CA PRO A 233 3.32 11.54 10.33
C PRO A 233 4.19 10.27 10.33
N GLY A 234 4.16 9.54 9.22
CA GLY A 234 4.92 8.32 9.02
C GLY A 234 4.97 7.88 7.55
N ARG A 235 5.42 6.65 7.31
CA ARG A 235 5.69 6.07 5.98
C ARG A 235 4.61 5.08 5.58
N ILE A 236 4.53 4.83 4.28
CA ILE A 236 3.75 3.72 3.73
C ILE A 236 4.69 2.60 3.31
N LEU A 237 4.38 1.39 3.74
CA LEU A 237 5.18 0.19 3.55
C LEU A 237 4.34 -0.94 2.95
N LEU A 238 4.98 -1.77 2.15
CA LEU A 238 4.48 -3.06 1.70
C LEU A 238 5.49 -4.14 2.04
N ASN A 239 5.04 -5.20 2.69
CA ASN A 239 5.86 -6.37 3.00
C ASN A 239 5.21 -7.64 2.44
N HIS A 240 6.05 -8.60 2.04
CA HIS A 240 5.67 -9.99 1.88
C HIS A 240 6.66 -10.85 2.64
N TRP A 241 6.19 -11.56 3.66
CA TRP A 241 7.08 -12.20 4.62
C TRP A 241 6.56 -13.53 5.14
N THR A 242 7.48 -14.32 5.70
CA THR A 242 7.18 -15.54 6.46
C THR A 242 7.99 -15.57 7.74
N ASP A 243 7.38 -16.08 8.81
CA ASP A 243 8.06 -16.37 10.08
C ASP A 243 7.81 -17.81 10.54
N GLY A 244 7.03 -18.60 9.80
CA GLY A 244 6.66 -19.97 10.18
C GLY A 244 5.76 -20.10 11.41
N ASN A 245 5.20 -19.00 11.93
CA ASN A 245 4.31 -19.05 13.07
C ASN A 245 3.01 -19.82 12.70
N PRO A 246 2.73 -20.98 13.33
CA PRO A 246 1.56 -21.80 12.98
C PRO A 246 0.23 -21.10 13.26
N ASN A 247 0.23 -20.08 14.12
CA ASN A 247 -0.95 -19.32 14.48
C ASN A 247 -1.14 -18.05 13.63
N PHE A 248 -0.18 -17.71 12.77
CA PHE A 248 -0.25 -16.49 11.95
C PHE A 248 0.15 -16.76 10.49
N SER A 249 1.42 -16.65 10.09
CA SER A 249 1.82 -16.92 8.70
C SER A 249 1.50 -18.34 8.24
N GLY A 250 1.53 -19.32 9.17
CA GLY A 250 1.26 -20.74 8.90
C GLY A 250 2.31 -21.41 8.02
N GLY A 251 3.47 -20.77 7.86
CA GLY A 251 4.51 -21.18 6.93
C GLY A 251 5.52 -22.17 7.50
N PRO A 252 6.67 -22.34 6.81
CA PRO A 252 7.08 -21.56 5.63
C PRO A 252 6.40 -22.02 4.32
N PRO A 253 6.46 -21.23 3.24
CA PRO A 253 6.00 -21.66 1.93
C PRO A 253 6.85 -22.80 1.36
N THR A 254 6.24 -23.65 0.53
CA THR A 254 6.89 -24.81 -0.13
C THR A 254 7.58 -24.45 -1.44
N GLU A 255 7.23 -23.32 -2.02
CA GLU A 255 7.78 -22.77 -3.25
C GLU A 255 7.82 -21.23 -3.17
N THR A 256 8.30 -20.56 -4.21
CA THR A 256 8.32 -19.09 -4.23
C THR A 256 6.90 -18.54 -4.16
N ALA A 257 6.63 -17.73 -3.14
CA ALA A 257 5.36 -17.05 -2.96
C ALA A 257 5.49 -15.60 -3.43
N GLU A 258 4.54 -15.10 -4.22
CA GLU A 258 4.61 -13.75 -4.79
C GLU A 258 3.39 -12.89 -4.41
N LEU A 259 3.66 -11.67 -3.95
CA LEU A 259 2.69 -10.58 -3.79
C LEU A 259 2.94 -9.58 -4.90
N THR A 260 1.90 -9.17 -5.63
CA THR A 260 2.04 -8.16 -6.70
C THR A 260 1.27 -6.89 -6.39
N LEU A 261 1.95 -5.74 -6.44
CA LEU A 261 1.40 -4.39 -6.33
C LEU A 261 1.27 -3.78 -7.74
N SER A 262 0.04 -3.52 -8.18
CA SER A 262 -0.22 -2.89 -9.48
C SER A 262 -0.39 -1.37 -9.38
N LYS A 263 -1.00 -0.87 -8.30
CA LYS A 263 -1.21 0.57 -8.08
C LYS A 263 -1.08 0.95 -6.61
N LEU A 264 -0.52 2.13 -6.36
CA LEU A 264 -0.53 2.78 -5.06
C LEU A 264 -1.06 4.20 -5.22
N ASN A 265 -2.29 4.42 -4.73
CA ASN A 265 -2.99 5.69 -4.80
C ASN A 265 -3.23 6.19 -3.38
N ILE A 266 -2.68 7.35 -3.05
CA ILE A 266 -2.82 7.98 -1.75
C ILE A 266 -3.23 9.42 -1.96
N PHE A 267 -4.27 9.86 -1.26
CA PHE A 267 -4.66 11.26 -1.19
C PHE A 267 -4.59 11.66 0.27
N PHE A 268 -3.73 12.62 0.60
CA PHE A 268 -3.30 12.83 1.98
C PHE A 268 -2.98 14.29 2.28
N ASN A 269 -2.80 14.60 3.56
CA ASN A 269 -2.14 15.82 3.99
C ASN A 269 -0.70 15.52 4.39
N SER A 270 0.23 16.36 3.95
CA SER A 270 1.64 16.21 4.30
C SER A 270 1.95 17.04 5.54
N SER A 271 2.76 16.52 6.46
CA SER A 271 3.28 17.29 7.59
C SER A 271 4.38 18.28 7.19
N GLU A 272 4.89 18.22 5.97
CA GLU A 272 5.97 19.05 5.45
C GLU A 272 5.48 20.13 4.45
N SER A 273 4.24 20.05 3.98
CA SER A 273 3.64 21.04 3.06
C SER A 273 2.61 21.92 3.76
N ASP A 274 2.46 23.16 3.28
CA ASP A 274 1.24 23.93 3.52
C ASP A 274 0.07 23.24 2.81
N ASN A 275 -0.88 22.72 3.58
CA ASN A 275 -2.07 22.04 3.06
C ASN A 275 -3.19 23.05 2.71
N SER A 276 -2.89 24.36 2.65
CA SER A 276 -3.85 25.38 2.21
C SER A 276 -4.18 25.24 0.72
N LEU A 277 -5.48 25.24 0.40
CA LEU A 277 -5.99 25.08 -0.96
C LEU A 277 -6.35 26.45 -1.53
N GLN A 278 -5.57 26.92 -2.50
CA GLN A 278 -5.72 28.27 -3.05
C GLN A 278 -6.75 28.34 -4.19
N CYS A 279 -7.10 27.21 -4.83
CA CYS A 279 -8.15 27.16 -5.86
C CYS A 279 -8.02 28.23 -6.96
N GLN A 280 -6.85 28.34 -7.59
CA GLN A 280 -6.53 29.38 -8.56
C GLN A 280 -7.15 29.12 -9.95
N HIS A 281 -7.29 27.85 -10.33
CA HIS A 281 -7.71 27.39 -11.65
C HIS A 281 -9.01 26.57 -11.60
N SER A 282 -9.26 25.88 -10.50
CA SER A 282 -10.46 25.06 -10.30
C SER A 282 -11.46 25.71 -9.37
N LYS A 283 -12.75 25.40 -9.56
CA LYS A 283 -13.83 25.85 -8.67
C LYS A 283 -14.13 24.87 -7.52
N SER A 284 -13.67 23.64 -7.63
CA SER A 284 -13.95 22.57 -6.69
C SER A 284 -12.84 21.52 -6.71
N ALA A 285 -12.71 20.79 -5.61
CA ALA A 285 -11.81 19.64 -5.51
C ALA A 285 -12.12 18.59 -6.57
N CYS A 286 -11.09 17.90 -7.06
CA CYS A 286 -11.23 16.76 -7.94
C CYS A 286 -11.80 15.57 -7.18
N LEU A 287 -12.83 14.92 -7.71
CA LEU A 287 -13.35 13.69 -7.13
C LEU A 287 -12.36 12.56 -7.38
N VAL A 288 -12.05 11.79 -6.33
CA VAL A 288 -11.16 10.63 -6.44
C VAL A 288 -11.94 9.38 -6.05
N SER A 289 -12.29 8.55 -7.04
CA SER A 289 -13.02 7.29 -6.81
C SER A 289 -12.05 6.11 -6.73
N GLY A 290 -12.40 5.09 -5.94
CA GLY A 290 -11.61 3.86 -5.77
C GLY A 290 -11.68 2.85 -6.92
N LYS A 291 -12.43 3.12 -7.98
CA LYS A 291 -12.69 2.16 -9.07
C LYS A 291 -11.61 2.05 -10.17
N GLU A 292 -10.55 2.85 -10.16
CA GLU A 292 -9.52 2.84 -11.22
C GLU A 292 -8.14 2.31 -10.80
#